data_AF-A0A645I8A4-F1
#
_entry.id   AF-A0A645I8A4-F1
#
_cell.length_a   1.000
_cell.length_b   1.000
_cell.length_c   1.000
_cell.angle_alpha   90.00
_cell.angle_beta   90.00
_cell.angle_gamma   90.00
#
_symmetry.space_group_name_H-M   'P 1'
#
loop_
_entity.id
_entity.type
_entity.pdbx_description
1 polymer ?
#
loop_
_entity_poly.entity_id
_entity_poly.type
_entity_poly.pdbx_seq_one_letter_code
_entity_poly.pdbx_strand_id
1 'polypeptide(L)' 'MEYIKADAGLDIGSTLIGMHLKHVAVPVRLKIQSIGKAYITAARTRAKYIGGSRAQYLD' A
#
# COMPACT_ATOMS: atom_id res chain seq x y z
N MET A 1 -4.75 8.34 -20.13
CA MET A 1 -3.63 7.77 -19.37
C MET A 1 -4.14 6.49 -18.72
N GLU A 2 -3.59 5.32 -19.05
CA GLU A 2 -4.20 4.02 -18.69
C GLU A 2 -3.53 3.32 -17.48
N TYR A 3 -2.32 3.75 -17.08
CA TYR A 3 -1.56 3.11 -15.99
C TYR A 3 -0.97 4.15 -15.02
N ILE A 4 -1.78 4.62 -14.06
CA ILE A 4 -1.29 5.44 -12.95
C ILE A 4 -0.74 4.52 -11.85
N LYS A 5 0.37 4.93 -11.24
CA LYS A 5 0.94 4.31 -10.03
C LYS A 5 0.88 5.30 -8.87
N ALA A 6 0.11 4.99 -7.85
CA ALA A 6 -0.17 5.84 -6.70
C ALA A 6 0.78 5.57 -5.52
N ASP A 7 0.98 6.60 -4.70
CA ASP A 7 1.78 6.55 -3.47
C ASP A 7 1.01 5.93 -2.29
N ALA A 8 -0.32 5.94 -2.34
CA ALA A 8 -1.22 5.32 -1.39
C ALA A 8 -2.54 4.93 -2.06
N GLY A 9 -3.32 4.07 -1.40
CA GLY A 9 -4.65 3.66 -1.86
C GLY A 9 -5.53 3.15 -0.73
N LEU A 10 -6.83 3.31 -0.91
CA LEU A 10 -7.89 2.75 -0.08
C LEU A 10 -8.76 1.84 -0.95
N ASP A 11 -8.79 0.56 -0.64
CA ASP A 11 -9.63 -0.42 -1.28
C ASP A 11 -10.89 -0.63 -0.44
N ILE A 12 -12.06 -0.35 -1.01
CA ILE A 12 -13.36 -0.49 -0.35
C ILE A 12 -14.10 -1.65 -1.01
N GLY A 13 -14.33 -2.70 -0.24
CA GLY A 13 -14.98 -3.92 -0.75
C GLY A 13 -14.01 -4.93 -1.37
N SER A 14 -12.71 -4.81 -1.08
CA SER A 14 -11.69 -5.79 -1.49
C SER A 14 -11.61 -6.01 -3.01
N THR A 15 -11.60 -4.90 -3.75
CA THR A 15 -11.61 -4.82 -5.21
C THR A 15 -10.24 -5.02 -5.88
N LEU A 16 -9.17 -5.21 -5.10
CA LEU A 16 -7.82 -5.56 -5.55
C LEU A 16 -7.06 -4.42 -6.27
N ILE A 17 -6.89 -3.28 -5.61
CA ILE A 17 -6.23 -2.10 -6.20
C ILE A 17 -4.70 -2.19 -6.33
N GLY A 18 -4.08 -3.31 -5.94
CA GLY A 18 -2.63 -3.44 -5.80
C GLY A 18 -1.84 -3.14 -7.08
N MET A 19 -2.43 -3.42 -8.25
CA MET A 19 -1.83 -3.12 -9.55
C MET A 19 -1.63 -1.62 -9.81
N HIS A 20 -2.34 -0.75 -9.08
CA HIS A 20 -2.24 0.70 -9.21
C HIS A 20 -1.30 1.34 -8.18
N LEU A 21 -0.67 0.57 -7.29
CA LEU A 21 0.29 1.10 -6.33
C LEU A 21 1.73 1.03 -6.87
N LYS A 22 2.56 2.01 -6.50
CA LYS A 22 4.01 1.90 -6.67
C LYS A 22 4.53 0.76 -5.79
N HIS A 23 5.64 0.15 -6.22
CA HIS A 23 6.35 -0.81 -5.38
C HIS A 23 7.29 -0.06 -4.41
N VAL A 24 7.36 -0.35 -3.11
CA VAL A 24 6.78 -1.49 -2.35
C VAL A 24 5.49 -1.07 -1.63
N ALA A 25 4.39 -1.80 -1.81
CA ALA A 25 3.16 -1.56 -1.04
C ALA A 25 3.31 -2.06 0.42
N VAL A 26 2.86 -1.25 1.37
CA VAL A 26 2.88 -1.52 2.81
C VAL A 26 1.48 -1.29 3.36
N PRO A 27 0.84 -2.32 3.96
CA PRO A 27 -0.48 -2.17 4.56
C PRO A 27 -0.49 -1.14 5.68
N VAL A 28 -1.55 -0.33 5.74
CA VAL A 28 -1.82 0.62 6.82
C VAL A 28 -3.01 0.12 7.62
N ARG A 29 -2.81 -0.14 8.91
CA ARG A 29 -3.90 -0.51 9.82
C ARG A 29 -4.65 0.75 10.24
N LEU A 30 -5.84 0.93 9.70
CA LEU A 30 -6.74 2.02 10.06
C LEU A 30 -7.57 1.67 11.29
N LYS A 31 -8.00 2.70 12.04
CA LYS A 31 -8.96 2.53 13.15
C LYS A 31 -10.34 2.11 12.65
N ILE A 32 -10.74 2.60 11.46
CA ILE A 32 -11.98 2.24 10.79
C ILE A 32 -11.69 1.03 9.89
N GLN A 33 -12.55 0.01 9.94
CA GLN A 33 -12.37 -1.24 9.20
C GLN A 33 -13.43 -1.47 8.11
N SER A 34 -14.49 -0.67 8.10
CA SER A 34 -15.51 -0.76 7.07
C SER A 34 -16.15 0.60 6.79
N ILE A 35 -16.68 0.75 5.58
CA ILE A 35 -17.60 1.82 5.20
C ILE A 35 -18.91 1.13 4.82
N GLY A 36 -19.95 1.34 5.64
CA GLY A 36 -21.15 0.52 5.58
C GLY A 36 -20.81 -0.96 5.80
N LYS A 37 -21.20 -1.81 4.84
CA LYS A 37 -20.92 -3.25 4.85
C LYS A 37 -19.62 -3.64 4.12
N ALA A 38 -18.96 -2.69 3.46
CA ALA A 38 -17.75 -2.96 2.69
C ALA A 38 -16.52 -2.87 3.61
N TYR A 39 -15.72 -3.93 3.67
CA TYR A 39 -14.44 -3.92 4.38
C TYR A 39 -13.46 -2.99 3.68
N ILE A 40 -12.64 -2.28 4.45
CA ILE A 40 -11.60 -1.40 3.90
C ILE A 40 -10.21 -1.95 4.16
N THR A 41 -9.37 -1.91 3.13
CA THR A 41 -7.92 -2.08 3.29
C THR A 41 -7.23 -0.84 2.77
N ALA A 42 -6.17 -0.42 3.45
CA ALA A 42 -5.37 0.72 3.02
C ALA A 42 -3.92 0.29 2.88
N ALA A 43 -3.24 0.89 1.93
CA ALA A 43 -1.80 0.74 1.76
C ALA A 43 -1.17 2.07 1.41
N ARG A 44 0.03 2.31 1.94
CA ARG A 44 0.97 3.30 1.44
C ARG A 44 2.09 2.59 0.69
N THR A 45 2.93 3.33 0.02
CA THR A 45 4.14 2.79 -0.59
C THR A 45 5.38 3.26 0.16
N ARG A 46 6.47 2.49 0.03
CA ARG A 46 7.80 2.88 0.50
C ARG A 46 8.85 2.58 -0.56
N ALA A 47 10.02 3.20 -0.41
CA ALA A 47 11.19 2.83 -1.19
C ALA A 47 11.57 1.36 -0.97
N LYS A 48 12.17 0.75 -1.99
CA LYS A 48 12.79 -0.58 -1.84
C LYS A 48 13.98 -0.47 -0.88
N TYR A 49 14.04 -1.35 0.10
CA TYR A 49 15.27 -1.56 0.85
C TYR A 49 16.23 -2.38 -0.02
N ILE A 50 17.36 -1.77 -0.36
CA ILE A 50 18.37 -2.32 -1.25
C ILE A 50 19.76 -2.26 -0.59
N GLY A 51 20.50 -3.37 -0.63
CA GLY A 51 21.85 -3.42 -0.07
C GLY A 51 22.25 -4.83 0.34
N GLY A 52 23.56 -5.06 0.44
CA GLY A 52 24.11 -6.36 0.84
C GLY A 52 24.02 -6.62 2.35
N SER A 53 24.73 -7.66 2.82
CA SER A 53 24.67 -8.14 4.21
C SER A 53 25.02 -7.12 5.29
N ARG A 54 25.64 -5.99 4.92
CA ARG A 54 26.05 -4.91 5.84
C ARG A 54 25.16 -3.68 5.77
N ALA A 55 24.11 -3.68 4.95
CA ALA A 55 23.21 -2.55 4.83
C ALA A 55 22.40 -2.37 6.13
N GLN A 56 22.30 -1.12 6.58
CA GLN A 56 21.50 -0.73 7.75
C GLN A 56 20.52 0.36 7.30
N TYR A 57 19.28 0.28 7.80
CA TYR A 57 18.25 1.29 7.58
C TYR A 57 17.77 1.76 8.95
N LEU A 58 17.54 3.07 9.09
CA LEU A 58 17.15 3.70 10.35
C LEU A 58 15.63 3.78 10.54
N ASP A 59 14.87 3.32 9.55
CA ASP A 59 13.41 3.41 9.45
C ASP A 59 12.68 2.18 9.98
#